data_AF-R8B1X2-F1
#
_entry.id   AF-R8B1X2-F1
#
_cell.length_a   1.000
_cell.length_b   1.000
_cell.length_c   1.000
_cell.angle_alpha   90.00
_cell.angle_beta   90.00
_cell.angle_gamma   90.00
#
_symmetry.space_group_name_H-M   'P 1'
#
loop_
_entity.id
_entity.type
_entity.pdbx_description
1 polymer ?
#
loop_
_entity_poly.entity_id
_entity_poly.type
_entity_poly.pdbx_seq_one_letter_code
_entity_poly.pdbx_strand_id
1 'polypeptide(L)'
;MNYSDSVQKVLLRKITKAEQDLLQLKLDYCRFVYGLTHRSRVQVGGKSYLVRSVDVEAMSRQNDGSFSKPDVAGVAADTTGPAQPIDLGTQWELEQPTVAKETKASASRHGL
;
A
#
# COMPACT_ATOMS: atom_id res chain seq x y z
N MET A 1 46.26 10.36 -5.56
CA MET A 1 44.82 10.51 -5.24
C MET A 1 44.16 11.22 -6.41
N ASN A 2 43.32 10.54 -7.19
CA ASN A 2 42.55 11.18 -8.26
C ASN A 2 41.36 11.89 -7.63
N TYR A 3 41.41 13.22 -7.59
CA TYR A 3 40.34 14.06 -7.06
C TYR A 3 39.00 13.82 -7.78
N SER A 4 39.03 13.47 -9.06
CA SER A 4 37.86 13.03 -9.83
C SER A 4 37.19 11.80 -9.22
N ASP A 5 37.98 10.81 -8.81
CA ASP A 5 37.49 9.52 -8.34
C ASP A 5 36.90 9.64 -6.92
N SER A 6 37.42 10.56 -6.10
CA SER A 6 36.85 10.84 -4.78
C SER A 6 35.53 11.62 -4.87
N VAL A 7 35.45 12.62 -5.75
CA VAL A 7 34.22 13.40 -5.96
C VAL A 7 33.11 12.53 -6.56
N GLN A 8 33.40 11.72 -7.57
CA GLN A 8 32.42 10.81 -8.18
C GLN A 8 31.83 9.85 -7.16
N LYS A 9 32.66 9.24 -6.30
CA LYS A 9 32.18 8.34 -5.23
C LYS A 9 31.26 9.04 -4.23
N VAL A 10 31.57 10.28 -3.87
CA VAL A 10 30.71 11.08 -2.98
C VAL A 10 29.37 11.38 -3.63
N LEU A 11 29.36 11.76 -4.92
CA LEU A 11 28.13 12.04 -5.66
C LEU A 11 27.25 10.80 -5.77
N LEU A 12 27.81 9.66 -6.16
CA LEU A 12 27.08 8.39 -6.23
C LEU A 12 26.45 8.02 -4.87
N ARG A 13 27.22 8.12 -3.78
CA ARG A 13 26.68 7.86 -2.43
C ARG A 13 25.52 8.78 -2.07
N LYS A 14 25.59 10.06 -2.44
CA LYS A 14 24.51 11.04 -2.19
C LYS A 14 23.27 10.73 -3.01
N ILE A 15 23.43 10.37 -4.28
CA ILE A 15 22.33 9.97 -5.17
C ILE A 15 21.63 8.74 -4.59
N THR A 16 22.36 7.67 -4.30
CA THR A 16 21.78 6.45 -3.72
C THR A 16 21.07 6.71 -2.40
N LYS A 17 21.62 7.60 -1.55
CA LYS A 17 20.94 8.00 -0.32
C LYS A 17 19.62 8.72 -0.62
N ALA A 18 19.63 9.67 -1.54
CA ALA A 18 18.42 10.42 -1.91
C ALA A 18 17.35 9.52 -2.54
N GLU A 19 17.75 8.54 -3.36
CA GLU A 19 16.85 7.54 -3.95
C GLU A 19 16.20 6.67 -2.87
N GLN A 20 16.98 6.18 -1.89
CA GLN A 20 16.46 5.43 -0.74
C GLN A 20 15.53 6.27 0.13
N ASP A 21 15.92 7.52 0.43
CA ASP A 21 15.11 8.44 1.22
C ASP A 21 13.77 8.74 0.49
N LEU A 22 13.79 8.89 -0.85
CA LEU A 22 12.58 9.08 -1.66
C LEU A 22 11.68 7.85 -1.67
N LEU A 23 12.25 6.64 -1.82
CA LEU A 23 11.50 5.39 -1.77
C LEU A 23 10.74 5.25 -0.44
N GLN A 24 11.42 5.53 0.68
CA GLN A 24 10.80 5.51 2.01
C GLN A 24 9.66 6.53 2.12
N LEU A 25 9.87 7.77 1.65
CA LEU A 25 8.82 8.79 1.66
C LEU A 25 7.60 8.40 0.82
N LYS A 26 7.79 7.72 -0.33
CA LYS A 26 6.66 7.22 -1.12
C LYS A 26 5.90 6.10 -0.39
N LEU A 27 6.59 5.19 0.31
CA LEU A 27 5.95 4.16 1.13
C LEU A 27 5.16 4.78 2.30
N ASP A 28 5.73 5.78 2.96
CA ASP A 28 5.03 6.54 4.01
C ASP A 28 3.81 7.27 3.45
N TYR A 29 3.93 7.90 2.28
CA TYR A 29 2.80 8.50 1.58
C TYR A 29 1.69 7.46 1.33
N CYS A 30 2.03 6.26 0.86
CA CYS A 30 1.06 5.19 0.68
C CYS A 30 0.37 4.79 2.00
N ARG A 31 1.14 4.71 3.09
CA ARG A 31 0.62 4.39 4.42
C ARG A 31 -0.32 5.48 4.95
N PHE A 32 0.06 6.74 4.86
CA PHE A 32 -0.68 7.84 5.50
C PHE A 32 -1.82 8.39 4.65
N VAL A 33 -1.65 8.44 3.33
CA VAL A 33 -2.65 8.99 2.40
C VAL A 33 -3.63 7.92 1.94
N TYR A 34 -3.16 6.70 1.68
CA TYR A 34 -4.02 5.60 1.20
C TYR A 34 -4.33 4.53 2.25
N GLY A 35 -3.75 4.61 3.46
CA GLY A 35 -3.91 3.56 4.48
C GLY A 35 -3.26 2.23 4.11
N LEU A 36 -2.41 2.21 3.08
CA LEU A 36 -1.85 1.00 2.51
C LEU A 36 -0.60 0.55 3.27
N THR A 37 -0.60 -0.70 3.71
CA THR A 37 0.52 -1.37 4.37
C THR A 37 0.72 -2.75 3.75
N HIS A 38 1.87 -3.39 3.96
CA HIS A 38 2.16 -4.76 3.48
C HIS A 38 1.23 -5.86 4.07
N ARG A 39 0.27 -5.51 4.91
CA ARG A 39 -0.76 -6.42 5.43
C ARG A 39 -2.16 -5.86 5.30
N SER A 40 -2.32 -4.75 4.57
CA SER A 40 -3.64 -4.22 4.30
C SER A 40 -4.41 -5.20 3.43
N ARG A 41 -5.71 -5.32 3.72
CA ARG A 41 -6.63 -6.02 2.86
C ARG A 41 -7.25 -5.01 1.91
N VAL A 42 -7.29 -5.37 0.63
CA VAL A 42 -7.84 -4.52 -0.44
C VAL A 42 -8.85 -5.28 -1.26
N GLN A 43 -9.81 -4.57 -1.85
CA GLN A 43 -10.81 -5.14 -2.74
C GLN A 43 -10.53 -4.76 -4.19
N VAL A 44 -10.63 -5.73 -5.09
CA VAL A 44 -10.55 -5.55 -6.54
C VAL A 44 -11.63 -6.41 -7.19
N GLY A 45 -12.52 -5.79 -7.95
CA GLY A 45 -13.61 -6.52 -8.63
C GLY A 45 -14.50 -7.33 -7.68
N GLY A 46 -14.73 -6.84 -6.45
CA GLY A 46 -15.55 -7.51 -5.43
C GLY A 46 -14.88 -8.67 -4.70
N LYS A 47 -13.59 -8.93 -4.95
CA LYS A 47 -12.80 -9.94 -4.23
C LYS A 47 -11.79 -9.29 -3.31
N SER A 48 -11.60 -9.87 -2.13
CA SER A 48 -10.61 -9.39 -1.17
C SER A 48 -9.24 -10.04 -1.37
N TYR A 49 -8.20 -9.22 -1.28
CA TYR A 49 -6.81 -9.62 -1.42
C TYR A 49 -5.98 -9.08 -0.26
N LEU A 50 -5.03 -9.87 0.20
CA LEU A 50 -3.99 -9.44 1.12
C LEU A 50 -2.80 -8.92 0.31
N VAL A 51 -2.45 -7.66 0.52
CA VAL A 51 -1.30 -7.01 -0.13
C VAL A 51 -0.02 -7.75 0.26
N ARG A 52 0.87 -7.98 -0.71
CA ARG A 52 2.19 -8.60 -0.53
C ARG A 52 3.34 -7.71 -0.97
N SER A 53 3.12 -6.87 -1.98
CA SER A 53 4.08 -5.87 -2.41
C SER A 53 3.36 -4.59 -2.85
N VAL A 54 4.07 -3.48 -2.72
CA VAL A 54 3.64 -2.15 -3.15
C VAL A 54 4.74 -1.61 -4.06
N ASP A 55 4.41 -1.37 -5.32
CA ASP A 55 5.30 -0.75 -6.28
C ASP A 55 5.08 0.78 -6.28
N VAL A 56 6.03 1.47 -5.64
CA VAL A 56 6.05 2.92 -5.55
C VAL A 56 6.75 3.60 -6.73
N GLU A 57 7.45 2.84 -7.57
CA GLU A 57 8.09 3.37 -8.78
C GLU A 57 7.05 3.68 -9.86
N ALA A 58 5.99 2.86 -9.94
CA ALA A 58 4.83 3.09 -10.80
C ALA A 58 4.03 4.38 -10.47
N MET A 59 4.23 4.97 -9.29
CA MET A 59 3.53 6.20 -8.88
C MET A 59 4.02 7.41 -9.68
N SER A 60 3.05 8.15 -10.26
CA SER A 60 3.30 9.38 -10.99
C SER A 60 2.88 10.61 -10.19
N ARG A 61 3.64 11.70 -10.32
CA ARG A 61 3.30 12.99 -9.73
C ARG A 61 2.17 13.64 -10.53
N GLN A 62 1.13 14.08 -9.83
CA GLN A 62 -0.04 14.73 -10.40
C GLN A 62 0.14 16.26 -10.44
N ASN A 63 -0.75 16.93 -11.18
CA ASN A 63 -0.69 18.38 -11.40
C ASN A 63 -0.92 19.21 -10.12
N ASP A 64 -1.63 18.65 -9.14
CA ASP A 64 -1.85 19.24 -7.81
C ASP A 64 -0.67 19.00 -6.85
N GLY A 65 0.37 18.30 -7.32
CA GLY A 65 1.54 17.93 -6.52
C GLY A 65 1.39 16.65 -5.72
N SER A 66 0.23 15.98 -5.75
CA SER A 66 0.02 14.67 -5.15
C SER A 66 0.74 13.57 -5.94
N PHE A 67 0.82 12.37 -5.38
CA PHE A 67 1.16 11.16 -6.15
C PHE A 67 -0.11 10.36 -6.47
N SER A 68 -0.07 9.58 -7.56
CA SER A 68 -1.10 8.59 -7.90
C SER A 68 -1.08 7.40 -6.95
N LYS A 69 -2.11 6.55 -7.03
CA LYS A 69 -2.07 5.23 -6.34
C LYS A 69 -0.88 4.40 -6.85
N PRO A 70 -0.21 3.64 -5.96
CA PRO A 70 0.78 2.64 -6.36
C PRO A 70 0.12 1.41 -6.99
N ASP A 71 0.90 0.71 -7.80
CA ASP A 71 0.58 -0.66 -8.19
C ASP A 71 0.83 -1.59 -7.00
N VAL A 72 -0.02 -2.59 -6.83
CA VAL A 72 0.09 -3.54 -5.73
C VAL A 72 -0.05 -4.95 -6.25
N ALA A 73 0.70 -5.88 -5.66
CA ALA A 73 0.47 -7.31 -5.85
C ALA A 73 0.00 -7.94 -4.56
N GLY A 74 -0.89 -8.92 -4.67
CA GLY A 74 -1.53 -9.53 -3.51
C GLY A 74 -1.99 -10.96 -3.76
N VAL A 75 -2.39 -11.62 -2.68
CA VAL A 75 -2.95 -12.97 -2.72
C VAL A 75 -4.41 -12.92 -2.27
N ALA A 76 -5.27 -13.77 -2.83
CA ALA A 76 -6.67 -13.81 -2.44
C ALA A 76 -6.80 -14.09 -0.92
N ALA A 77 -7.59 -13.27 -0.23
CA ALA A 77 -7.69 -13.30 1.23
C ALA A 77 -8.25 -14.63 1.78
N ASP A 78 -9.03 -15.34 0.97
CA ASP A 78 -9.67 -16.61 1.34
C ASP A 78 -8.75 -17.83 1.13
N THR A 79 -7.56 -17.64 0.56
CA THR A 79 -6.66 -18.77 0.28
C THR A 79 -5.97 -19.23 1.56
N THR A 80 -6.26 -20.45 1.97
CA THR A 80 -5.61 -21.09 3.12
C THR A 80 -4.40 -21.90 2.64
N GLY A 81 -3.31 -21.22 2.26
CA GLY A 81 -2.09 -21.87 1.75
C GLY A 81 -1.10 -20.91 1.07
N PRO A 82 0.07 -21.41 0.62
CA PRO A 82 1.00 -20.62 -0.17
C PRO A 82 0.38 -20.30 -1.54
N ALA A 83 -0.03 -19.05 -1.73
CA ALA A 83 -0.56 -18.53 -2.98
C ALA A 83 0.47 -17.64 -3.66
N GLN A 84 0.56 -17.74 -4.99
CA GLN A 84 1.36 -16.82 -5.79
C GLN A 84 0.70 -15.43 -5.80
N PRO A 85 1.44 -14.35 -5.51
CA PRO A 85 0.94 -12.99 -5.67
C PRO A 85 0.52 -12.73 -7.11
N ILE A 86 -0.67 -12.16 -7.30
CA ILE A 86 -1.10 -11.63 -8.59
C ILE A 86 -0.99 -10.12 -8.57
N ASP A 87 -0.75 -9.53 -9.74
CA ASP A 87 -0.80 -8.09 -9.92
C ASP A 87 -2.25 -7.60 -9.85
N LEU A 88 -2.48 -6.58 -9.03
CA LEU A 88 -3.78 -5.94 -8.81
C LEU A 88 -3.82 -4.51 -9.38
N GLY A 89 -2.68 -3.98 -9.85
CA GLY A 89 -2.55 -2.63 -10.38
C GLY A 89 -2.98 -1.54 -9.38
N THR A 90 -3.65 -0.50 -9.88
CA THR A 90 -4.13 0.66 -9.10
C THR A 90 -5.63 0.64 -8.77
N GLN A 91 -6.39 -0.36 -9.23
CA GLN A 91 -7.86 -0.42 -9.12
C GLN A 91 -8.37 -0.92 -7.77
N TRP A 92 -7.49 -1.02 -6.78
CA TRP A 92 -7.82 -1.52 -5.46
C TRP A 92 -8.45 -0.44 -4.58
N GLU A 93 -9.31 -0.89 -3.67
CA GLU A 93 -9.87 -0.08 -2.59
C GLU A 93 -9.51 -0.69 -1.24
N LEU A 94 -9.18 0.15 -0.26
CA LEU A 94 -8.82 -0.33 1.08
C LEU A 94 -10.07 -0.92 1.75
N GLU A 95 -9.99 -2.17 2.20
CA GLU A 95 -11.07 -2.76 3.00
C GLU A 95 -11.04 -2.10 4.39
N GLN A 96 -12.07 -1.31 4.71
CA GLN A 96 -12.16 -0.68 6.02
C GLN A 96 -12.28 -1.77 7.09
N PRO A 97 -11.60 -1.63 8.24
CA PRO A 97 -11.84 -2.52 9.36
C PRO A 97 -13.31 -2.40 9.72
N THR A 98 -14.08 -3.48 9.51
CA THR A 98 -15.47 -3.54 9.92
C THR A 98 -15.50 -3.41 11.44
N VAL A 99 -15.84 -2.21 11.92
CA VAL A 99 -16.32 -2.06 13.29
C VAL A 99 -17.57 -2.92 13.35
N ALA A 100 -17.47 -4.09 13.99
CA ALA A 100 -18.57 -5.00 14.14
C ALA A 100 -19.76 -4.21 14.72
N LYS A 101 -20.81 -4.02 13.91
CA LYS A 101 -22.06 -3.45 14.40
C LYS A 101 -22.60 -4.44 15.43
N GLU A 102 -22.50 -4.11 16.72
CA GLU A 102 -23.28 -4.78 17.76
C GLU A 102 -24.76 -4.61 17.41
N THR A 103 -25.34 -5.65 16.80
CA THR A 103 -26.77 -5.74 16.56
C THR A 103 -27.46 -5.88 17.91
N LYS A 104 -27.94 -4.76 18.50
CA LYS A 104 -28.91 -4.80 19.59
C LYS A 104 -30.20 -5.42 19.05
N ALA A 105 -30.34 -6.74 19.19
CA ALA A 105 -31.61 -7.42 19.11
C ALA A 105 -32.45 -7.01 20.32
N SER A 106 -33.18 -5.90 20.22
CA SER A 106 -34.23 -5.56 21.17
C SER A 106 -35.46 -6.40 20.84
N ALA A 107 -35.51 -7.60 21.41
CA ALA A 107 -36.67 -8.46 21.36
C ALA A 107 -37.88 -7.74 21.97
N SER A 108 -38.89 -7.53 21.12
CA SER A 108 -40.26 -7.22 21.52
C SER A 108 -40.72 -8.22 22.58
N ARG A 109 -41.11 -7.72 23.75
CA ARG A 109 -42.07 -8.41 24.62
C ARG A 109 -43.34 -7.58 24.66
N HIS A 110 -44.27 -7.96 23.77
CA HIS A 110 -45.69 -7.92 24.06
C HIS A 110 -45.95 -8.78 25.31
N GLY A 111 -46.76 -8.30 26.24
CA GLY A 111 -47.22 -9.12 27.35
C GLY A 111 -47.95 -8.36 28.45
N LEU A 112 -49.25 -8.17 28.22
CA LEU A 112 -50.37 -8.06 29.17
C LEU A 112 -50.46 -6.81 30.07
#